data_AF-A0A1I6WMX4-F1
#
_entry.id   AF-A0A1I6WMX4-F1
#
_cell.length_a   1.000
_cell.length_b   1.000
_cell.length_c   1.000
_cell.angle_alpha   90.00
_cell.angle_beta   90.00
_cell.angle_gamma   90.00
#
_symmetry.space_group_name_H-M   'P 1'
#
loop_
_entity.id
_entity.type
_entity.pdbx_description
1 polymer ?
#
loop_
_entity_poly.entity_id
_entity_poly.type
_entity_poly.pdbx_seq_one_letter_code
_entity_poly.pdbx_strand_id
1 'polypeptide(L)'
;MWKINIRPEVIEIGKGIEEFIKDFFEWVTTSSSDCSYEDLVEQATTRDSKISRVASSTKLKEFLALLTICAEKKDIDSYYKSLTRSYEGMIDGVLPDALELTSSSRELVDKIFGYFYENLLCSTHFQREYIPKYVGAADLKITIREIYGMAYKICPYCDIQWIGNLAHNSIDHFFPKSKYPLLSIFISNLIVSCTGCNDRLKKANMLLPTFHPHFHQTADYFTFNFDESCSYISVDLNPEQLDTDKRVVNYFELFNLTNQYCSIAYKLRNERSDIRESVKRLFRAYNPSSEKNKVLKDILNDELNRRLIQVQYKKGEFELTKVKNDFYKYLQTTSFELEYEFLMENLNIEREPSIVNRFETILQ
;
A
#
# COMPACT_ATOMS: atom_id res chain seq x y z
N MET A 1 1.57 5.11 -0.22
CA MET A 1 1.38 6.50 0.21
C MET A 1 0.47 6.61 1.42
N TRP A 2 -0.83 6.40 1.27
CA TRP A 2 -1.77 6.53 2.38
C TRP A 2 -1.82 5.25 3.21
N LYS A 3 -1.77 5.39 4.53
CA LYS A 3 -1.90 4.32 5.50
C LYS A 3 -3.28 3.69 5.36
N ILE A 4 -3.30 2.36 5.25
CA ILE A 4 -4.53 1.57 5.21
C ILE A 4 -4.64 0.76 6.50
N ASN A 5 -5.83 0.76 7.09
CA ASN A 5 -6.09 -0.07 8.26
C ASN A 5 -6.56 -1.45 7.80
N ILE A 6 -6.13 -2.48 8.52
CA ILE A 6 -6.65 -3.83 8.30
C ILE A 6 -8.14 -3.81 8.64
N ARG A 7 -8.97 -4.24 7.69
CA ARG A 7 -10.42 -4.20 7.83
C ARG A 7 -10.89 -5.22 8.89
N PRO A 8 -11.92 -4.92 9.70
CA PRO A 8 -12.41 -5.84 10.73
C PRO A 8 -12.67 -7.27 10.23
N GLU A 9 -13.20 -7.38 9.01
CA GLU A 9 -13.44 -8.62 8.30
C GLU A 9 -12.14 -9.41 8.03
N VAL A 10 -11.07 -8.71 7.67
CA VAL A 10 -9.75 -9.31 7.43
C VAL A 10 -9.04 -9.64 8.75
N ILE A 11 -9.27 -8.85 9.81
CA ILE A 11 -8.81 -9.18 11.18
C ILE A 11 -9.43 -10.50 11.65
N GLU A 12 -10.72 -10.72 11.39
CA GLU A 12 -11.41 -11.97 11.74
C GLU A 12 -10.80 -13.17 11.00
N ILE A 13 -10.54 -13.03 9.69
CA ILE A 13 -9.82 -14.05 8.91
C ILE A 13 -8.43 -14.31 9.50
N GLY A 14 -7.70 -13.25 9.87
CA GLY A 14 -6.37 -13.35 10.47
C GLY A 14 -6.35 -14.12 11.77
N LYS A 15 -7.32 -13.88 12.66
CA LYS A 15 -7.44 -14.63 13.92
C LYS A 15 -7.61 -16.14 13.68
N GLY A 16 -8.42 -16.51 12.69
CA GLY A 16 -8.59 -17.92 12.32
C GLY A 16 -7.31 -18.55 11.77
N ILE A 17 -6.55 -17.80 10.96
CA ILE A 17 -5.25 -18.24 10.46
C ILE A 17 -4.22 -18.39 11.60
N GLU A 18 -4.19 -17.45 12.54
CA GLU A 18 -3.30 -17.49 13.71
C GLU A 18 -3.64 -18.68 14.61
N GLU A 19 -4.92 -18.95 14.86
CA GLU A 19 -5.38 -20.14 15.59
C GLU A 19 -4.93 -21.43 14.89
N PHE A 20 -5.10 -21.51 13.57
CA PHE A 20 -4.63 -22.65 12.78
C PHE A 20 -3.13 -22.87 12.90
N ILE A 21 -2.32 -21.81 12.76
CA ILE A 21 -0.86 -21.96 12.82
C ILE A 21 -0.41 -22.40 14.21
N LYS A 22 -1.08 -21.91 15.26
CA LYS A 22 -0.85 -22.38 16.62
C LYS A 22 -1.13 -23.88 16.73
N ASP A 23 -2.30 -24.34 16.30
CA ASP A 23 -2.67 -25.77 16.33
C ASP A 23 -1.69 -26.61 15.50
N PHE A 24 -1.23 -26.10 14.35
CA PHE A 24 -0.30 -26.78 13.46
C PHE A 24 1.05 -27.03 14.14
N PHE A 25 1.66 -26.00 14.71
CA PHE A 25 2.94 -26.17 15.41
C PHE A 25 2.79 -26.93 16.74
N GLU A 26 1.67 -26.79 17.44
CA GLU A 26 1.38 -27.57 18.65
C GLU A 26 1.30 -29.07 18.33
N TRP A 27 0.58 -29.45 17.27
CA TRP A 27 0.52 -30.84 16.82
C TRP A 27 1.91 -31.38 16.43
N VAL A 28 2.65 -30.63 15.60
CA VAL A 28 3.98 -31.04 15.10
C VAL A 28 5.01 -31.23 16.21
N THR A 29 4.94 -30.40 17.25
CA THR A 29 5.92 -30.40 18.34
C THR A 29 5.57 -31.36 19.47
N THR A 30 4.30 -31.75 19.62
CA THR A 30 3.83 -32.69 20.66
C THR A 30 3.76 -34.14 20.18
N SER A 31 3.55 -34.38 18.89
CA SER A 31 3.58 -35.73 18.31
C SER A 31 4.99 -36.33 18.36
N SER A 32 5.07 -37.61 18.72
CA SER A 32 6.34 -38.35 18.82
C SER A 32 7.01 -38.47 17.45
N SER A 33 8.30 -38.11 17.38
CA SER A 33 9.13 -38.31 16.18
C SER A 33 9.52 -39.77 15.95
N ASP A 34 9.29 -40.65 16.94
CA ASP A 34 9.61 -42.08 16.84
C ASP A 34 8.51 -42.88 16.12
N CYS A 35 7.39 -42.24 15.81
CA CYS A 35 6.32 -42.82 14.99
C CYS A 35 6.73 -42.88 13.51
N SER A 36 6.30 -43.92 12.80
CA SER A 36 6.47 -43.97 11.35
C SER A 36 5.66 -42.87 10.66
N TYR A 37 6.01 -42.53 9.42
CA TYR A 37 5.25 -41.57 8.62
C TYR A 37 3.78 -42.00 8.48
N GLU A 38 3.54 -43.29 8.24
CA GLU A 38 2.22 -43.89 8.12
C GLU A 38 1.40 -43.74 9.41
N ASP A 39 2.00 -44.03 10.57
CA ASP A 39 1.34 -43.88 11.88
C ASP A 39 0.95 -42.41 12.14
N LEU A 40 1.83 -41.47 11.77
CA LEU A 40 1.57 -40.04 11.93
C LEU A 40 0.44 -39.56 11.01
N VAL A 41 0.37 -40.09 9.79
CA VAL A 41 -0.75 -39.79 8.88
C VAL A 41 -2.05 -40.35 9.43
N GLU A 42 -2.07 -41.56 9.98
CA GLU A 42 -3.26 -42.14 10.61
C GLU A 42 -3.73 -41.27 11.79
N GLN A 43 -2.80 -40.93 12.71
CA GLN A 43 -3.07 -40.06 13.86
C GLN A 43 -3.57 -38.67 13.45
N ALA A 44 -3.06 -38.09 12.35
CA ALA A 44 -3.51 -36.79 11.86
C ALA A 44 -4.97 -36.80 11.37
N THR A 45 -5.58 -37.98 11.17
CA THR A 45 -6.92 -38.10 10.56
C THR A 45 -8.03 -38.56 11.51
N THR A 46 -7.79 -38.59 12.82
CA THR A 46 -8.74 -39.06 13.86
C THR A 46 -9.99 -38.19 14.02
N ARG A 47 -10.02 -36.97 13.48
CA ARG A 47 -11.15 -36.00 13.53
C ARG A 47 -11.57 -35.51 14.93
N ASP A 48 -10.77 -35.78 15.94
CA ASP A 48 -10.95 -35.38 17.35
C ASP A 48 -10.73 -33.88 17.63
N SER A 49 -10.03 -33.17 16.74
CA SER A 49 -9.63 -31.77 16.89
C SER A 49 -9.93 -30.99 15.60
N LYS A 50 -9.90 -29.65 15.68
CA LYS A 50 -10.08 -28.79 14.49
C LYS A 50 -9.09 -29.17 13.40
N ILE A 51 -7.81 -29.27 13.77
CA ILE A 51 -6.74 -29.59 12.84
C ILE A 51 -6.89 -31.00 12.24
N SER A 52 -7.24 -32.02 13.03
CA SER A 52 -7.41 -33.37 12.51
C SER A 52 -8.65 -33.51 11.61
N ARG A 53 -9.70 -32.72 11.86
CA ARG A 53 -10.84 -32.59 10.92
C ARG A 53 -10.41 -32.01 9.58
N VAL A 54 -9.63 -30.93 9.57
CA VAL A 54 -9.07 -30.36 8.32
C VAL A 54 -8.13 -31.35 7.64
N ALA A 55 -7.22 -31.98 8.38
CA ALA A 55 -6.24 -32.91 7.86
C ALA A 55 -6.88 -34.16 7.24
N SER A 56 -7.97 -34.66 7.80
CA SER A 56 -8.72 -35.81 7.26
C SER A 56 -9.27 -35.63 5.83
N SER A 57 -9.34 -34.39 5.33
CA SER A 57 -9.91 -34.08 4.01
C SER A 57 -8.98 -33.28 3.12
N THR A 58 -7.72 -33.07 3.54
CA THR A 58 -6.77 -32.22 2.83
C THR A 58 -5.37 -32.85 2.80
N LYS A 59 -4.42 -32.20 2.14
CA LYS A 59 -3.00 -32.60 2.17
C LYS A 59 -2.28 -32.23 3.47
N LEU A 60 -2.98 -31.57 4.38
CA LEU A 60 -2.43 -31.16 5.67
C LEU A 60 -1.92 -32.37 6.46
N LYS A 61 -2.58 -33.54 6.38
CA LYS A 61 -2.12 -34.78 7.05
C LYS A 61 -0.70 -35.19 6.65
N GLU A 62 -0.34 -35.05 5.37
CA GLU A 62 1.00 -35.39 4.90
C GLU A 62 2.03 -34.37 5.42
N PHE A 63 1.68 -33.08 5.41
CA PHE A 63 2.57 -32.02 5.89
C PHE A 63 2.78 -32.04 7.41
N LEU A 64 1.74 -32.38 8.17
CA LEU A 64 1.84 -32.64 9.60
C LEU A 64 2.85 -33.76 9.86
N ALA A 65 2.68 -34.92 9.23
CA ALA A 65 3.60 -36.05 9.39
C ALA A 65 5.04 -35.71 8.97
N LEU A 66 5.22 -35.08 7.79
CA LEU A 66 6.54 -34.71 7.28
C LEU A 66 7.28 -33.71 8.18
N LEU A 67 6.59 -32.69 8.71
CA LEU A 67 7.24 -31.74 9.61
C LEU A 67 7.50 -32.35 10.99
N THR A 68 6.67 -33.28 11.46
CA THR A 68 6.91 -33.97 12.73
C THR A 68 8.18 -34.83 12.72
N ILE A 69 8.53 -35.45 11.59
CA ILE A 69 9.78 -36.21 11.46
C ILE A 69 10.99 -35.33 11.09
N CYS A 70 10.77 -34.04 10.78
CA CYS A 70 11.84 -33.10 10.50
C CYS A 70 12.63 -32.78 11.78
N ALA A 71 13.95 -32.95 11.73
CA ALA A 71 14.83 -32.67 12.87
C ALA A 71 14.77 -31.19 13.32
N GLU A 72 14.61 -30.27 12.37
CA GLU A 72 14.64 -28.81 12.58
C GLU A 72 13.25 -28.22 12.92
N LYS A 73 12.24 -29.07 13.20
CA LYS A 73 10.83 -28.62 13.40
C LYS A 73 10.64 -27.59 14.52
N LYS A 74 11.40 -27.70 15.62
CA LYS A 74 11.34 -26.77 16.76
C LYS A 74 11.97 -25.43 16.43
N ASP A 75 13.03 -25.44 15.62
CA ASP A 75 13.70 -24.22 15.16
C ASP A 75 12.81 -23.48 14.15
N ILE A 76 12.13 -24.21 13.26
CA ILE A 76 11.12 -23.66 12.33
C ILE A 76 9.97 -22.98 13.09
N ASP A 77 9.39 -23.64 14.11
CA ASP A 77 8.34 -23.06 14.97
C ASP A 77 8.84 -21.79 15.68
N SER A 78 10.02 -21.88 16.31
CA SER A 78 10.62 -20.75 17.03
C SER A 78 10.91 -19.57 16.10
N TYR A 79 11.39 -19.84 14.89
CA TYR A 79 11.68 -18.81 13.90
C TYR A 79 10.40 -18.16 13.35
N TYR A 80 9.33 -18.94 13.09
CA TYR A 80 8.02 -18.36 12.74
C TYR A 80 7.52 -17.38 13.82
N LYS A 81 7.62 -17.78 15.09
CA LYS A 81 7.26 -16.91 16.23
C LYS A 81 8.15 -15.68 16.30
N SER A 82 9.44 -15.80 16.00
CA SER A 82 10.37 -14.67 15.94
C SER A 82 9.97 -13.70 14.84
N LEU A 83 9.81 -14.18 13.60
CA LEU A 83 9.42 -13.37 12.44
C LEU A 83 8.12 -12.59 12.67
N THR A 84 7.09 -13.23 13.20
CA THR A 84 5.78 -12.59 13.43
C THR A 84 5.83 -11.59 14.58
N ARG A 85 6.57 -11.87 15.66
CA ARG A 85 6.75 -10.94 16.79
C ARG A 85 7.58 -9.72 16.41
N SER A 86 8.62 -9.89 15.60
CA SER A 86 9.52 -8.81 15.17
C SER A 86 9.08 -8.15 13.87
N TYR A 87 7.89 -8.44 13.34
CA TYR A 87 7.50 -8.05 11.98
C TYR A 87 7.63 -6.54 11.73
N GLU A 88 7.21 -5.71 12.69
CA GLU A 88 7.39 -4.26 12.60
C GLU A 88 8.87 -3.85 12.63
N GLY A 89 9.66 -4.43 13.54
CA GLY A 89 11.11 -4.17 13.60
C GLY A 89 11.86 -4.60 12.33
N MET A 90 11.40 -5.64 11.64
CA MET A 90 11.96 -6.05 10.34
C MET A 90 11.79 -4.96 9.28
N ILE A 91 10.69 -4.22 9.31
CA ILE A 91 10.42 -3.09 8.40
C ILE A 91 11.40 -1.94 8.67
N ASP A 92 11.88 -1.85 9.90
CA ASP A 92 12.90 -0.92 10.37
C ASP A 92 14.34 -1.41 10.09
N GLY A 93 14.48 -2.57 9.44
CA GLY A 93 15.78 -3.16 9.12
C GLY A 93 16.39 -4.00 10.25
N VAL A 94 15.66 -4.21 11.35
CA VAL A 94 16.08 -5.12 12.43
C VAL A 94 15.55 -6.52 12.13
N LEU A 95 16.35 -7.30 11.40
CA LEU A 95 16.00 -8.67 11.04
C LEU A 95 16.35 -9.64 12.18
N PRO A 96 15.53 -10.67 12.45
CA PRO A 96 15.91 -11.80 13.29
C PRO A 96 17.16 -12.50 12.75
N ASP A 97 17.84 -13.20 13.64
CA ASP A 97 18.93 -14.09 13.26
C ASP A 97 18.46 -15.07 12.18
N ALA A 98 19.28 -15.23 11.15
CA ALA A 98 18.94 -16.12 10.05
C ALA A 98 18.82 -17.55 10.55
N LEU A 99 17.71 -18.22 10.24
CA LEU A 99 17.55 -19.63 10.51
C LEU A 99 18.37 -20.44 9.49
N GLU A 100 19.43 -21.08 9.96
CA GLU A 100 20.20 -22.03 9.15
C GLU A 100 19.42 -23.34 9.04
N LEU A 101 18.82 -23.56 7.87
CA LEU A 101 18.10 -24.80 7.55
C LEU A 101 18.85 -25.63 6.52
N THR A 102 18.81 -26.95 6.68
CA THR A 102 19.18 -27.88 5.60
C THR A 102 18.37 -27.60 4.32
N SER A 103 18.91 -27.94 3.15
CA SER A 103 18.21 -27.74 1.88
C SER A 103 16.87 -28.47 1.81
N SER A 104 16.78 -29.68 2.39
CA SER A 104 15.55 -30.45 2.51
C SER A 104 14.50 -29.76 3.37
N SER A 105 14.89 -29.20 4.51
CA SER A 105 13.97 -28.50 5.41
C SER A 105 13.47 -27.19 4.81
N ARG A 106 14.33 -26.45 4.09
CA ARG A 106 13.91 -25.26 3.32
C ARG A 106 12.85 -25.61 2.28
N GLU A 107 13.11 -26.65 1.48
CA GLU A 107 12.15 -27.11 0.47
C GLU A 107 10.84 -27.58 1.11
N LEU A 108 10.90 -28.23 2.28
CA LEU A 108 9.72 -28.65 3.03
C LEU A 108 8.91 -27.44 3.53
N VAL A 109 9.56 -26.42 4.12
CA VAL A 109 8.89 -25.18 4.55
C VAL A 109 8.21 -24.49 3.38
N ASP A 110 8.90 -24.37 2.23
CA ASP A 110 8.34 -23.78 1.01
C ASP A 110 7.10 -24.54 0.53
N LYS A 111 7.14 -25.88 0.54
CA LYS A 111 6.00 -26.72 0.16
C LYS A 111 4.82 -26.56 1.12
N ILE A 112 5.07 -26.56 2.43
CA ILE A 112 4.03 -26.44 3.46
C ILE A 112 3.35 -25.08 3.37
N PHE A 113 4.11 -24.00 3.47
CA PHE A 113 3.56 -22.64 3.49
C PHE A 113 3.09 -22.18 2.11
N GLY A 114 3.65 -22.77 1.05
CA GLY A 114 3.10 -22.68 -0.30
C GLY A 114 1.73 -23.33 -0.40
N TYR A 115 1.56 -24.55 0.12
CA TYR A 115 0.28 -25.23 0.16
C TYR A 115 -0.75 -24.48 1.00
N PHE A 116 -0.35 -23.94 2.15
CA PHE A 116 -1.24 -23.15 3.00
C PHE A 116 -1.85 -21.98 2.24
N TYR A 117 -1.01 -21.16 1.63
CA TYR A 117 -1.45 -19.97 0.89
C TYR A 117 -2.22 -20.29 -0.40
N GLU A 118 -1.75 -21.26 -1.20
CA GLU A 118 -2.36 -21.51 -2.52
C GLU A 118 -3.62 -22.37 -2.45
N ASN A 119 -3.71 -23.29 -1.48
CA ASN A 119 -4.75 -24.33 -1.48
C ASN A 119 -5.54 -24.37 -0.17
N LEU A 120 -4.86 -24.37 0.98
CA LEU A 120 -5.53 -24.64 2.26
C LEU A 120 -6.53 -23.55 2.64
N LEU A 121 -6.17 -22.27 2.48
CA LEU A 121 -7.06 -21.14 2.82
C LEU A 121 -8.39 -21.15 2.01
N CYS A 122 -8.38 -21.73 0.81
CA CYS A 122 -9.57 -21.87 -0.04
C CYS A 122 -10.33 -23.18 0.19
N SER A 123 -9.83 -24.06 1.07
CA SER A 123 -10.52 -25.31 1.41
C SER A 123 -11.74 -25.02 2.27
N THR A 124 -12.90 -25.52 1.86
CA THR A 124 -14.13 -25.44 2.68
C THR A 124 -13.98 -26.17 4.01
N HIS A 125 -13.11 -27.18 4.09
CA HIS A 125 -12.80 -27.88 5.33
C HIS A 125 -12.01 -26.99 6.30
N PHE A 126 -10.99 -26.31 5.81
CA PHE A 126 -10.25 -25.30 6.60
C PHE A 126 -11.20 -24.18 7.06
N GLN A 127 -11.99 -23.65 6.13
CA GLN A 127 -12.89 -22.55 6.41
C GLN A 127 -13.91 -22.87 7.51
N ARG A 128 -14.47 -24.08 7.51
CA ARG A 128 -15.46 -24.52 8.52
C ARG A 128 -14.89 -24.53 9.93
N GLU A 129 -13.62 -24.88 10.08
CA GLU A 129 -13.00 -25.06 11.40
C GLU A 129 -12.38 -23.78 11.95
N TYR A 130 -11.76 -22.97 11.07
CA TYR A 130 -10.96 -21.82 11.49
C TYR A 130 -11.54 -20.46 11.10
N ILE A 131 -12.33 -20.37 10.03
CA ILE A 131 -12.94 -19.10 9.57
C ILE A 131 -14.41 -19.29 9.14
N PRO A 132 -15.30 -19.78 10.04
CA PRO A 132 -16.61 -20.32 9.70
C PRO A 132 -17.55 -19.33 8.99
N LYS A 133 -17.36 -18.03 9.21
CA LYS A 133 -18.12 -16.96 8.52
C LYS A 133 -17.88 -16.91 7.02
N TYR A 134 -16.75 -17.42 6.56
CA TYR A 134 -16.31 -17.39 5.16
C TYR A 134 -16.37 -18.78 4.49
N VAL A 135 -17.14 -19.71 5.06
CA VAL A 135 -17.33 -21.06 4.48
C VAL A 135 -17.98 -20.97 3.12
N GLY A 136 -17.35 -21.62 2.13
CA GLY A 136 -17.86 -21.64 0.76
C GLY A 136 -17.46 -20.40 -0.04
N ALA A 137 -16.66 -19.49 0.53
CA ALA A 137 -15.94 -18.51 -0.26
C ALA A 137 -15.01 -19.26 -1.23
N ALA A 138 -15.37 -19.26 -2.52
CA ALA A 138 -14.67 -20.00 -3.57
C ALA A 138 -13.17 -19.62 -3.64
N ASP A 139 -12.85 -18.39 -3.26
CA ASP A 139 -11.47 -17.95 -3.06
C ASP A 139 -11.41 -16.87 -1.96
N LEU A 140 -10.84 -17.23 -0.80
CA LEU A 140 -10.63 -16.30 0.32
C LEU A 140 -9.76 -15.10 -0.08
N LYS A 141 -8.82 -15.30 -1.03
CA LYS A 141 -7.99 -14.22 -1.57
C LYS A 141 -8.83 -13.22 -2.36
N ILE A 142 -9.83 -13.68 -3.12
CA ILE A 142 -10.78 -12.80 -3.78
C ILE A 142 -11.57 -12.01 -2.73
N THR A 143 -12.09 -12.67 -1.70
CA THR A 143 -12.82 -11.98 -0.62
C THR A 143 -11.98 -10.89 0.06
N ILE A 144 -10.72 -11.17 0.39
CA ILE A 144 -9.80 -10.16 0.95
C ILE A 144 -9.61 -8.98 -0.04
N ARG A 145 -9.40 -9.27 -1.31
CA ARG A 145 -9.22 -8.25 -2.37
C ARG A 145 -10.47 -7.40 -2.56
N GLU A 146 -11.66 -7.96 -2.46
CA GLU A 146 -12.93 -7.23 -2.54
C GLU A 146 -13.11 -6.30 -1.33
N ILE A 147 -12.91 -6.82 -0.12
CA ILE A 147 -13.00 -6.04 1.13
C ILE A 147 -12.07 -4.81 1.06
N TYR A 148 -10.82 -5.02 0.67
CA TYR A 148 -9.86 -3.91 0.54
C TYR A 148 -10.20 -3.01 -0.65
N GLY A 149 -10.52 -3.54 -1.83
CA GLY A 149 -10.84 -2.73 -3.01
C GLY A 149 -12.07 -1.85 -2.83
N MET A 150 -13.06 -2.30 -2.06
CA MET A 150 -14.23 -1.51 -1.68
C MET A 150 -13.88 -0.39 -0.69
N ALA A 151 -12.99 -0.66 0.27
CA ALA A 151 -12.60 0.29 1.30
C ALA A 151 -11.53 1.29 0.87
N TYR A 152 -10.58 0.84 0.05
CA TYR A 152 -9.39 1.55 -0.39
C TYR A 152 -9.25 1.38 -1.90
N LYS A 153 -9.73 2.36 -2.64
CA LYS A 153 -9.88 2.29 -4.08
C LYS A 153 -8.58 2.49 -4.85
N ILE A 154 -7.52 2.91 -4.17
CA ILE A 154 -6.25 3.31 -4.79
C ILE A 154 -5.10 2.49 -4.20
N CYS A 155 -4.12 2.15 -5.04
CA CYS A 155 -2.97 1.38 -4.62
C CYS A 155 -2.27 2.06 -3.42
N PRO A 156 -2.11 1.35 -2.29
CA PRO A 156 -1.55 1.92 -1.08
C PRO A 156 -0.03 2.11 -1.19
N TYR A 157 0.62 1.61 -2.24
CA TYR A 157 2.03 1.91 -2.51
C TYR A 157 2.17 3.22 -3.28
N CYS A 158 1.65 3.28 -4.51
CA CYS A 158 1.94 4.37 -5.43
C CYS A 158 0.91 5.49 -5.49
N ASP A 159 -0.30 5.37 -4.92
CA ASP A 159 -1.39 6.36 -5.08
C ASP A 159 -1.78 6.68 -6.55
N ILE A 160 -1.28 5.92 -7.54
CA ILE A 160 -1.51 6.18 -8.97
C ILE A 160 -2.65 5.33 -9.52
N GLN A 161 -2.63 4.02 -9.21
CA GLN A 161 -3.50 3.05 -9.86
C GLN A 161 -4.76 2.81 -9.04
N TRP A 162 -5.92 2.83 -9.71
CA TRP A 162 -7.16 2.38 -9.11
C TRP A 162 -7.20 0.85 -8.95
N ILE A 163 -7.50 0.39 -7.73
CA ILE A 163 -7.55 -1.01 -7.32
C ILE A 163 -8.95 -1.44 -6.84
N GLY A 164 -9.97 -0.60 -7.03
CA GLY A 164 -11.34 -0.90 -6.59
C GLY A 164 -12.02 -2.02 -7.39
N ASN A 165 -11.41 -2.50 -8.47
CA ASN A 165 -11.83 -3.70 -9.21
C ASN A 165 -10.74 -4.76 -9.11
N LEU A 166 -11.18 -6.01 -8.95
CA LEU A 166 -10.34 -7.20 -8.94
C LEU A 166 -9.39 -7.29 -10.14
N ALA A 167 -9.79 -6.83 -11.33
CA ALA A 167 -8.94 -6.85 -12.52
C ALA A 167 -7.65 -6.02 -12.38
N HIS A 168 -7.63 -5.05 -11.46
CA HIS A 168 -6.51 -4.12 -11.28
C HIS A 168 -5.77 -4.31 -9.96
N ASN A 169 -6.21 -5.27 -9.14
CA ASN A 169 -5.64 -5.51 -7.83
C ASN A 169 -5.16 -6.96 -7.65
N SER A 170 -4.21 -7.15 -6.75
CA SER A 170 -3.71 -8.46 -6.36
C SER A 170 -3.24 -8.42 -4.91
N ILE A 171 -3.11 -9.58 -4.28
CA ILE A 171 -2.46 -9.70 -2.98
C ILE A 171 -0.96 -9.78 -3.21
N ASP A 172 -0.26 -8.84 -2.62
CA ASP A 172 1.18 -8.76 -2.57
C ASP A 172 1.69 -9.27 -1.21
N HIS A 173 2.87 -9.89 -1.23
CA HIS A 173 3.57 -10.31 -0.02
C HIS A 173 4.65 -9.27 0.26
N PHE A 174 4.43 -8.40 1.25
CA PHE A 174 5.35 -7.29 1.51
C PHE A 174 6.79 -7.79 1.74
N PHE A 175 6.95 -8.76 2.63
CA PHE A 175 8.13 -9.64 2.64
C PHE A 175 7.89 -10.79 1.65
N PRO A 176 8.69 -10.90 0.57
CA PRO A 176 8.41 -11.84 -0.51
C PRO A 176 8.38 -13.30 -0.05
N LYS A 177 7.36 -14.04 -0.48
CA LYS A 177 7.19 -15.48 -0.20
C LYS A 177 8.42 -16.33 -0.55
N SER A 178 9.21 -15.94 -1.56
CA SER A 178 10.44 -16.65 -1.96
C SER A 178 11.59 -16.53 -0.95
N LYS A 179 11.57 -15.52 -0.07
CA LYS A 179 12.56 -15.32 0.99
C LYS A 179 12.00 -15.58 2.38
N TYR A 180 10.71 -15.30 2.57
CA TYR A 180 10.00 -15.45 3.84
C TYR A 180 8.75 -16.31 3.65
N PRO A 181 8.89 -17.60 3.28
CA PRO A 181 7.76 -18.50 3.07
C PRO A 181 6.88 -18.63 4.32
N LEU A 182 7.48 -18.59 5.52
CA LEU A 182 6.78 -18.62 6.80
C LEU A 182 5.78 -17.46 6.99
N LEU A 183 5.95 -16.34 6.28
CA LEU A 183 5.06 -15.18 6.32
C LEU A 183 4.02 -15.19 5.18
N SER A 184 3.89 -16.29 4.43
CA SER A 184 3.01 -16.37 3.23
C SER A 184 1.53 -16.19 3.52
N ILE A 185 1.08 -16.52 4.74
CA ILE A 185 -0.31 -16.40 5.20
C ILE A 185 -0.46 -15.44 6.38
N PHE A 186 0.62 -14.77 6.79
CA PHE A 186 0.57 -13.79 7.87
C PHE A 186 -0.16 -12.54 7.38
N ILE A 187 -1.30 -12.19 7.98
CA ILE A 187 -2.19 -11.14 7.45
C ILE A 187 -1.50 -9.79 7.30
N SER A 188 -0.66 -9.38 8.25
CA SER A 188 0.08 -8.12 8.15
C SER A 188 1.05 -8.09 6.97
N ASN A 189 1.41 -9.25 6.41
CA ASN A 189 2.26 -9.40 5.23
C ASN A 189 1.49 -9.41 3.90
N LEU A 190 0.15 -9.39 3.93
CA LEU A 190 -0.70 -9.46 2.74
C LEU A 190 -1.27 -8.08 2.40
N ILE A 191 -0.71 -7.43 1.39
CA ILE A 191 -1.12 -6.09 0.97
C ILE A 191 -1.89 -6.16 -0.34
N VAL A 192 -3.13 -5.64 -0.36
CA VAL A 192 -3.86 -5.48 -1.62
C VAL A 192 -3.32 -4.26 -2.36
N SER A 193 -2.73 -4.48 -3.53
CA SER A 193 -2.05 -3.44 -4.31
C SER A 193 -2.27 -3.63 -5.81
N CYS A 194 -1.82 -2.66 -6.62
CA CYS A 194 -1.86 -2.80 -8.07
C CYS A 194 -0.80 -3.80 -8.54
N THR A 195 -1.07 -4.45 -9.67
CA THR A 195 -0.16 -5.44 -10.27
C THR A 195 1.24 -4.90 -10.50
N GLY A 196 1.36 -3.65 -10.98
CA GLY A 196 2.64 -3.01 -11.23
C GLY A 196 3.51 -2.80 -9.98
N CYS A 197 2.94 -2.60 -8.80
CA CYS A 197 3.72 -2.50 -7.55
C CYS A 197 4.05 -3.87 -6.97
N ASN A 198 3.09 -4.81 -6.99
CA ASN A 198 3.28 -6.20 -6.56
C ASN A 198 4.43 -6.87 -7.33
N ASP A 199 4.43 -6.73 -8.66
CA ASP A 199 5.46 -7.35 -9.52
C ASP A 199 6.86 -6.78 -9.27
N ARG A 200 6.97 -5.53 -8.80
CA ARG A 200 8.26 -4.94 -8.42
C ARG A 200 8.80 -5.56 -7.15
N LEU A 201 7.97 -5.69 -6.10
CA LEU A 201 8.39 -6.31 -4.84
C LEU A 201 8.81 -7.76 -5.03
N LYS A 202 8.09 -8.53 -5.85
CA LYS A 202 8.46 -9.92 -6.18
C LYS A 202 9.84 -10.06 -6.82
N LYS A 203 10.29 -9.06 -7.58
CA LYS A 203 11.56 -9.07 -8.32
C LYS A 203 12.68 -8.32 -7.59
N ALA A 204 12.34 -7.47 -6.63
CA ALA A 204 13.28 -6.64 -5.91
C ALA A 204 13.96 -7.39 -4.77
N ASN A 205 15.19 -6.97 -4.45
CA ASN A 205 15.70 -7.18 -3.10
C ASN A 205 15.01 -6.17 -2.18
N MET A 206 14.54 -6.65 -1.03
CA MET A 206 13.90 -5.78 -0.05
C MET A 206 14.89 -4.72 0.44
N LEU A 207 14.53 -3.45 0.30
CA LEU A 207 15.33 -2.31 0.77
C LEU A 207 14.77 -1.84 2.10
N LEU A 208 15.55 -2.01 3.17
CA LEU A 208 15.16 -1.69 4.54
C LEU A 208 16.11 -0.64 5.14
N PRO A 209 15.63 0.24 6.05
CA PRO A 209 14.24 0.39 6.46
C PRO A 209 13.37 0.96 5.33
N THR A 210 12.06 0.72 5.38
CA THR A 210 11.11 1.30 4.39
C THR A 210 9.74 1.55 5.01
N PHE A 211 8.79 2.04 4.21
CA PHE A 211 7.41 2.25 4.65
C PHE A 211 6.51 1.05 4.35
N HIS A 212 5.65 0.78 5.30
CA HIS A 212 4.65 -0.29 5.24
C HIS A 212 3.24 0.28 5.27
N PRO A 213 2.35 -0.08 4.33
CA PRO A 213 1.01 0.49 4.22
C PRO A 213 0.14 0.36 5.47
N HIS A 214 0.33 -0.67 6.31
CA HIS A 214 -0.44 -0.83 7.55
C HIS A 214 0.09 -0.03 8.73
N PHE A 215 1.35 0.41 8.70
CA PHE A 215 2.00 1.03 9.85
C PHE A 215 2.27 2.52 9.61
N HIS A 216 2.58 2.90 8.38
CA HIS A 216 3.09 4.21 8.03
C HIS A 216 2.17 5.00 7.09
N GLN A 217 1.98 6.28 7.39
CA GLN A 217 1.40 7.27 6.48
C GLN A 217 2.53 7.87 5.63
N THR A 218 3.06 7.11 4.66
CA THR A 218 4.24 7.47 3.84
C THR A 218 4.15 8.88 3.24
N ALA A 219 2.94 9.33 2.89
CA ALA A 219 2.71 10.66 2.31
C ALA A 219 3.18 11.83 3.20
N ASP A 220 3.29 11.65 4.52
CA ASP A 220 3.66 12.74 5.44
C ASP A 220 5.18 13.00 5.46
N TYR A 221 5.97 12.16 4.82
CA TYR A 221 7.44 12.13 4.92
C TYR A 221 8.15 12.86 3.78
N PHE A 222 7.39 13.30 2.77
CA PHE A 222 7.95 13.97 1.62
C PHE A 222 6.93 14.87 0.91
N THR A 223 7.43 15.75 0.07
CA THR A 223 6.64 16.65 -0.77
C THR A 223 7.06 16.53 -2.23
N PHE A 224 6.09 16.45 -3.14
CA PHE A 224 6.36 16.55 -4.57
C PHE A 224 6.63 18.01 -4.96
N ASN A 225 7.68 18.21 -5.75
CA ASN A 225 8.02 19.48 -6.36
C ASN A 225 7.86 19.40 -7.87
N PHE A 226 7.57 20.56 -8.46
CA PHE A 226 7.21 20.70 -9.85
C PHE A 226 8.04 21.80 -10.49
N ASP A 227 8.46 21.58 -11.73
CA ASP A 227 8.94 22.66 -12.56
C ASP A 227 7.78 23.50 -13.12
N GLU A 228 8.08 24.69 -13.64
CA GLU A 228 7.07 25.58 -14.21
C GLU A 228 6.27 24.95 -15.35
N SER A 229 6.85 24.01 -16.11
CA SER A 229 6.14 23.32 -17.20
C SER A 229 5.28 22.15 -16.71
N CYS A 230 5.45 21.74 -15.45
CA CYS A 230 4.88 20.52 -14.87
C CYS A 230 5.19 19.27 -15.71
N SER A 231 6.42 19.19 -16.21
CA SER A 231 6.93 18.04 -16.97
C SER A 231 7.86 17.17 -16.13
N TYR A 232 8.47 17.75 -15.10
CA TYR A 232 9.36 17.06 -14.20
C TYR A 232 8.82 17.12 -12.77
N ILE A 233 8.79 15.96 -12.11
CA ILE A 233 8.35 15.83 -10.72
C ILE A 233 9.54 15.35 -9.91
N SER A 234 9.96 16.17 -8.95
CA SER A 234 10.99 15.82 -7.97
C SER A 234 10.36 15.68 -6.59
N VAL A 235 11.17 15.27 -5.61
CA VAL A 235 10.72 15.03 -4.24
C VAL A 235 11.70 15.64 -3.27
N ASP A 236 11.18 16.47 -2.36
CA ASP A 236 11.91 16.93 -1.18
C ASP A 236 11.49 16.11 0.04
N LEU A 237 12.48 15.83 0.88
CA LEU A 237 12.32 15.11 2.13
C LEU A 237 11.87 16.10 3.21
N ASN A 238 10.94 15.69 4.06
CA ASN A 238 10.47 16.55 5.15
C ASN A 238 11.46 16.45 6.34
N PRO A 239 12.17 17.55 6.70
CA PRO A 239 13.34 17.49 7.59
C PRO A 239 13.03 17.26 9.07
N GLU A 240 11.75 17.30 9.47
CA GLU A 240 11.33 17.23 10.87
C GLU A 240 11.38 15.82 11.48
N GLN A 241 11.82 14.80 10.73
CA GLN A 241 11.78 13.42 11.20
C GLN A 241 13.12 12.69 10.97
N LEU A 242 13.81 12.35 12.07
CA LEU A 242 15.07 11.58 12.06
C LEU A 242 14.85 10.16 11.48
N ASP A 243 15.80 9.64 10.70
CA ASP A 243 15.76 8.32 10.03
C ASP A 243 14.71 8.14 8.90
N THR A 244 14.18 9.23 8.35
CA THR A 244 13.17 9.19 7.29
C THR A 244 13.74 9.22 5.87
N ASP A 245 14.88 9.88 5.66
CA ASP A 245 15.49 10.02 4.35
C ASP A 245 15.74 8.67 3.68
N LYS A 246 16.35 7.75 4.41
CA LYS A 246 16.65 6.40 3.90
C LYS A 246 15.38 5.63 3.59
N ARG A 247 14.31 5.76 4.39
CA ARG A 247 13.02 5.12 4.12
C ARG A 247 12.36 5.67 2.87
N VAL A 248 12.35 6.99 2.68
CA VAL A 248 11.80 7.61 1.47
C VAL A 248 12.58 7.15 0.25
N VAL A 249 13.91 7.20 0.28
CA VAL A 249 14.77 6.73 -0.82
C VAL A 249 14.50 5.27 -1.14
N ASN A 250 14.56 4.38 -0.14
CA ASN A 250 14.30 2.95 -0.32
C ASN A 250 12.89 2.69 -0.88
N TYR A 251 11.87 3.39 -0.39
CA TYR A 251 10.50 3.25 -0.86
C TYR A 251 10.33 3.70 -2.32
N PHE A 252 10.92 4.84 -2.68
CA PHE A 252 10.90 5.36 -4.03
C PHE A 252 11.63 4.43 -5.00
N GLU A 253 12.74 3.84 -4.58
CA GLU A 253 13.50 2.86 -5.37
C GLU A 253 12.72 1.56 -5.54
N LEU A 254 12.22 0.96 -4.45
CA LEU A 254 11.44 -0.28 -4.47
C LEU A 254 10.26 -0.22 -5.46
N PHE A 255 9.53 0.89 -5.45
CA PHE A 255 8.35 1.07 -6.31
C PHE A 255 8.64 1.88 -7.57
N ASN A 256 9.88 2.29 -7.82
CA ASN A 256 10.26 3.12 -8.97
C ASN A 256 9.37 4.37 -9.12
N LEU A 257 9.07 5.04 -8.00
CA LEU A 257 8.01 6.08 -7.96
C LEU A 257 8.37 7.31 -8.78
N THR A 258 9.62 7.76 -8.78
CA THR A 258 10.06 8.94 -9.56
C THR A 258 9.70 8.79 -11.04
N ASN A 259 10.05 7.65 -11.63
CA ASN A 259 9.73 7.35 -13.03
C ASN A 259 8.22 7.19 -13.26
N GLN A 260 7.51 6.54 -12.33
CA GLN A 260 6.06 6.41 -12.43
C GLN A 260 5.37 7.78 -12.47
N TYR A 261 5.70 8.68 -11.54
CA TYR A 261 5.11 10.02 -11.49
C TYR A 261 5.51 10.88 -12.70
N CYS A 262 6.78 10.86 -13.11
CA CYS A 262 7.20 11.58 -14.32
C CYS A 262 6.44 11.11 -15.57
N SER A 263 6.20 9.79 -15.72
CA SER A 263 5.47 9.26 -16.88
C SER A 263 4.00 9.70 -16.96
N ILE A 264 3.40 10.12 -15.83
CA ILE A 264 2.02 10.62 -15.77
C ILE A 264 1.94 12.13 -15.53
N ALA A 265 3.03 12.88 -15.66
CA ALA A 265 3.05 14.34 -15.45
C ALA A 265 2.05 15.09 -16.35
N TYR A 266 1.70 14.52 -17.51
CA TYR A 266 0.64 15.06 -18.38
C TYR A 266 -0.73 15.16 -17.68
N LYS A 267 -1.04 14.27 -16.72
CA LYS A 267 -2.28 14.35 -15.93
C LYS A 267 -2.32 15.63 -15.09
N LEU A 268 -1.17 16.10 -14.57
CA LEU A 268 -1.08 17.37 -13.84
C LEU A 268 -1.20 18.58 -14.76
N ARG A 269 -0.62 18.52 -15.96
CA ARG A 269 -0.80 19.57 -16.97
C ARG A 269 -2.27 19.72 -17.39
N ASN A 270 -2.97 18.60 -17.56
CA ASN A 270 -4.41 18.60 -17.82
C ASN A 270 -5.17 19.21 -16.64
N GLU A 271 -4.84 18.82 -15.40
CA GLU A 271 -5.44 19.40 -14.19
C GLU A 271 -5.24 20.94 -14.13
N ARG A 272 -4.03 21.43 -14.44
CA ARG A 272 -3.73 22.87 -14.52
C ARG A 272 -4.56 23.57 -15.58
N SER A 273 -4.69 22.97 -16.77
CA SER A 273 -5.56 23.48 -17.83
C SER A 273 -7.01 23.57 -17.35
N ASP A 274 -7.51 22.54 -16.66
CA ASP A 274 -8.86 22.50 -16.12
C ASP A 274 -9.09 23.57 -15.04
N ILE A 275 -8.08 23.88 -14.22
CA ILE A 275 -8.13 25.01 -13.27
C ILE A 275 -8.30 26.32 -14.03
N ARG A 276 -7.43 26.55 -15.02
CA ARG A 276 -7.44 27.78 -15.81
C ARG A 276 -8.76 27.99 -16.54
N GLU A 277 -9.33 26.95 -17.16
CA GLU A 277 -10.65 27.03 -17.80
C GLU A 277 -11.78 27.29 -16.79
N SER A 278 -11.71 26.66 -15.61
CA SER A 278 -12.68 26.89 -14.54
C SER A 278 -12.68 28.35 -14.09
N VAL A 279 -11.49 28.91 -13.82
CA VAL A 279 -11.32 30.32 -13.42
C VAL A 279 -11.81 31.27 -14.51
N LYS A 280 -11.45 31.05 -15.78
CA LYS A 280 -11.95 31.87 -16.90
C LYS A 280 -13.47 31.86 -16.99
N ARG A 281 -14.11 30.69 -16.84
CA ARG A 281 -15.57 30.57 -16.84
C ARG A 281 -16.21 31.32 -15.67
N LEU A 282 -15.66 31.17 -14.46
CA LEU A 282 -16.16 31.85 -13.27
C LEU A 282 -16.01 33.38 -13.39
N PHE A 283 -14.86 33.86 -13.86
CA PHE A 283 -14.62 35.28 -14.08
C PHE A 283 -15.61 35.89 -15.09
N ARG A 284 -15.82 35.21 -16.23
CA ARG A 284 -16.79 35.64 -17.24
C ARG A 284 -18.23 35.64 -16.72
N ALA A 285 -18.59 34.68 -15.88
CA ALA A 285 -19.91 34.62 -15.25
C ALA A 285 -20.10 35.72 -14.20
N TYR A 286 -19.06 36.05 -13.44
CA TYR A 286 -19.08 37.16 -12.49
C TYR A 286 -19.14 38.53 -13.18
N ASN A 287 -18.49 38.66 -14.35
CA ASN A 287 -18.49 39.84 -15.21
C ASN A 287 -18.19 41.17 -14.47
N PRO A 288 -17.00 41.30 -13.84
CA PRO A 288 -16.70 42.46 -13.00
C PRO A 288 -16.55 43.75 -13.81
N SER A 289 -17.22 44.81 -13.37
CA SER A 289 -17.12 46.15 -13.96
C SER A 289 -15.91 46.96 -13.46
N SER A 290 -15.37 46.63 -12.28
CA SER A 290 -14.19 47.26 -11.66
C SER A 290 -13.38 46.22 -10.85
N GLU A 291 -12.17 46.59 -10.39
CA GLU A 291 -11.28 45.72 -9.59
C GLU A 291 -10.98 44.35 -10.24
N LYS A 292 -10.91 44.29 -11.58
CA LYS A 292 -10.76 43.03 -12.34
C LYS A 292 -9.58 42.18 -11.89
N ASN A 293 -8.45 42.81 -11.55
CA ASN A 293 -7.24 42.13 -11.10
C ASN A 293 -7.46 41.41 -9.75
N LYS A 294 -7.99 42.14 -8.77
CA LYS A 294 -8.35 41.59 -7.45
C LYS A 294 -9.37 40.47 -7.58
N VAL A 295 -10.47 40.70 -8.33
CA VAL A 295 -11.51 39.68 -8.55
C VAL A 295 -10.93 38.42 -9.20
N LEU A 296 -10.02 38.55 -10.17
CA LEU A 296 -9.38 37.39 -10.78
C LEU A 296 -8.50 36.62 -9.77
N LYS A 297 -7.71 37.33 -8.94
CA LYS A 297 -6.90 36.71 -7.88
C LYS A 297 -7.77 35.96 -6.88
N ASP A 298 -8.88 36.57 -6.45
CA ASP A 298 -9.84 35.96 -5.52
C ASP A 298 -10.44 34.68 -6.11
N ILE A 299 -10.92 34.71 -7.37
CA ILE A 299 -11.48 33.53 -8.04
C ILE A 299 -10.44 32.43 -8.21
N LEU A 300 -9.20 32.76 -8.60
CA LEU A 300 -8.11 31.78 -8.73
C LEU A 300 -7.81 31.12 -7.38
N ASN A 301 -7.66 31.92 -6.33
CA ASN A 301 -7.40 31.42 -4.99
C ASN A 301 -8.53 30.53 -4.46
N ASP A 302 -9.79 30.94 -4.67
CA ASP A 302 -10.97 30.16 -4.27
C ASP A 302 -11.06 28.82 -5.02
N GLU A 303 -10.80 28.81 -6.32
CA GLU A 303 -10.81 27.58 -7.11
C GLU A 303 -9.71 26.61 -6.68
N LEU A 304 -8.50 27.12 -6.40
CA LEU A 304 -7.40 26.31 -5.87
C LEU A 304 -7.71 25.78 -4.46
N ASN A 305 -8.24 26.62 -3.57
CA ASN A 305 -8.63 26.24 -2.21
C ASN A 305 -9.71 25.16 -2.22
N ARG A 306 -10.73 25.32 -3.07
CA ARG A 306 -11.81 24.34 -3.24
C ARG A 306 -11.26 22.97 -3.64
N ARG A 307 -10.34 22.91 -4.61
CA ARG A 307 -9.70 21.65 -5.04
C ARG A 307 -8.78 21.07 -3.98
N LEU A 308 -8.02 21.90 -3.27
CA LEU A 308 -7.16 21.47 -2.17
C LEU A 308 -7.97 20.84 -1.05
N ILE A 309 -9.03 21.50 -0.58
CA ILE A 309 -9.93 20.98 0.46
C ILE A 309 -10.54 19.64 0.00
N GLN A 310 -10.98 19.55 -1.26
CA GLN A 310 -11.55 18.31 -1.81
C GLN A 310 -10.55 17.14 -1.76
N VAL A 311 -9.31 17.36 -2.21
CA VAL A 311 -8.27 16.31 -2.18
C VAL A 311 -7.90 15.95 -0.74
N GLN A 312 -7.82 16.93 0.16
CA GLN A 312 -7.49 16.69 1.56
C GLN A 312 -8.56 15.89 2.30
N TYR A 313 -9.84 16.14 2.00
CA TYR A 313 -10.96 15.39 2.56
C TYR A 313 -11.04 13.96 2.00
N LYS A 314 -10.61 13.76 0.75
CA LYS A 314 -10.75 12.50 0.00
C LYS A 314 -9.42 11.80 -0.26
N LYS A 315 -8.44 11.95 0.64
CA LYS A 315 -7.12 11.30 0.52
C LYS A 315 -7.27 9.79 0.31
N GLY A 316 -6.67 9.27 -0.75
CA GLY A 316 -6.73 7.84 -1.11
C GLY A 316 -8.08 7.34 -1.65
N GLU A 317 -9.09 8.20 -1.83
CA GLU A 317 -10.38 7.80 -2.43
C GLU A 317 -10.35 7.79 -3.97
N PHE A 318 -9.44 8.56 -4.58
CA PHE A 318 -9.23 8.64 -6.02
C PHE A 318 -7.75 8.82 -6.36
N GLU A 319 -7.39 8.61 -7.63
CA GLU A 319 -5.99 8.60 -8.07
C GLU A 319 -5.31 9.95 -7.81
N LEU A 320 -4.01 9.88 -7.50
CA LEU A 320 -3.10 11.02 -7.44
C LEU A 320 -3.40 12.02 -6.33
N THR A 321 -4.15 11.62 -5.31
CA THR A 321 -4.52 12.52 -4.20
C THR A 321 -3.30 13.16 -3.52
N LYS A 322 -2.18 12.46 -3.31
CA LYS A 322 -1.00 13.12 -2.73
C LYS A 322 -0.41 14.14 -3.71
N VAL A 323 -0.07 13.72 -4.93
CA VAL A 323 0.62 14.61 -5.86
C VAL A 323 -0.25 15.81 -6.25
N LYS A 324 -1.58 15.64 -6.34
CA LYS A 324 -2.53 16.74 -6.53
C LYS A 324 -2.59 17.69 -5.33
N ASN A 325 -2.56 17.16 -4.10
CA ASN A 325 -2.50 18.00 -2.90
C ASN A 325 -1.26 18.90 -2.92
N ASP A 326 -0.09 18.35 -3.21
CA ASP A 326 1.15 19.12 -3.29
C ASP A 326 1.13 20.08 -4.48
N PHE A 327 0.58 19.64 -5.62
CA PHE A 327 0.46 20.45 -6.82
C PHE A 327 -0.40 21.70 -6.60
N TYR A 328 -1.54 21.58 -5.92
CA TYR A 328 -2.37 22.75 -5.61
C TYR A 328 -1.69 23.70 -4.64
N LYS A 329 -0.95 23.19 -3.65
CA LYS A 329 -0.14 24.03 -2.77
C LYS A 329 0.94 24.78 -3.54
N TYR A 330 1.61 24.11 -4.49
CA TYR A 330 2.57 24.73 -5.39
C TYR A 330 1.94 25.84 -6.24
N LEU A 331 0.76 25.61 -6.82
CA LEU A 331 0.02 26.63 -7.58
C LEU A 331 -0.43 27.82 -6.71
N GLN A 332 -0.74 27.59 -5.43
CA GLN A 332 -1.12 28.65 -4.49
C GLN A 332 0.05 29.49 -3.97
N THR A 333 1.26 28.95 -4.05
CA THR A 333 2.46 29.57 -3.48
C THR A 333 3.42 29.92 -4.60
N THR A 334 4.29 28.99 -4.97
CA THR A 334 5.40 29.21 -5.91
C THR A 334 4.95 29.65 -7.30
N SER A 335 3.85 29.09 -7.83
CA SER A 335 3.41 29.35 -9.21
C SER A 335 2.20 30.28 -9.31
N PHE A 336 1.76 30.91 -8.21
CA PHE A 336 0.51 31.68 -8.20
C PHE A 336 0.55 32.85 -9.19
N GLU A 337 1.60 33.66 -9.16
CA GLU A 337 1.73 34.81 -10.06
C GLU A 337 1.82 34.37 -11.54
N LEU A 338 2.49 33.25 -11.84
CA LEU A 338 2.52 32.69 -13.20
C LEU A 338 1.13 32.26 -13.69
N GLU A 339 0.31 31.67 -12.82
CA GLU A 339 -1.08 31.31 -13.16
C GLU A 339 -1.93 32.56 -13.40
N TYR A 340 -1.77 33.55 -12.53
CA TYR A 340 -2.49 34.80 -12.60
C TYR A 340 -2.14 35.58 -13.88
N GLU A 341 -0.85 35.71 -14.21
CA GLU A 341 -0.39 36.37 -15.44
C GLU A 341 -0.95 35.70 -16.69
N PHE A 342 -0.87 34.36 -16.76
CA PHE A 342 -1.46 33.59 -17.85
C PHE A 342 -2.96 33.90 -18.00
N LEU A 343 -3.70 33.93 -16.89
CA LEU A 343 -5.14 34.17 -16.90
C LEU A 343 -5.48 35.60 -17.32
N MET A 344 -4.71 36.59 -16.87
CA MET A 344 -4.88 37.99 -17.27
C MET A 344 -4.74 38.17 -18.77
N GLU A 345 -3.66 37.63 -19.35
CA GLU A 345 -3.41 37.68 -20.79
C GLU A 345 -4.57 37.05 -21.58
N ASN A 346 -5.06 35.90 -21.12
CA ASN A 346 -6.15 35.17 -21.76
C ASN A 346 -7.54 35.80 -21.57
N LEU A 347 -7.69 36.73 -20.62
CA LEU A 347 -8.92 37.46 -20.34
C LEU A 347 -8.85 38.93 -20.80
N ASN A 348 -7.73 39.36 -21.41
CA ASN A 348 -7.47 40.74 -21.81
C ASN A 348 -7.66 41.74 -20.65
N ILE A 349 -7.13 41.41 -19.47
CA ILE A 349 -7.16 42.29 -18.29
C ILE A 349 -5.85 43.09 -18.24
N GLU A 350 -5.96 44.41 -18.21
CA GLU A 350 -4.80 45.28 -18.06
C GLU A 350 -4.16 45.13 -16.67
N ARG A 351 -2.83 45.11 -16.62
CA ARG A 351 -2.09 45.18 -15.35
C ARG A 351 -2.46 46.46 -14.61
N GLU A 352 -2.76 46.34 -13.32
CA GLU A 352 -2.79 47.52 -12.46
C GLU A 352 -1.40 48.17 -12.47
N PRO A 353 -1.29 49.49 -12.66
CA PRO A 353 -0.02 50.19 -12.54
C PRO A 353 0.57 49.90 -11.16
N SER A 354 1.83 49.46 -11.10
CA SER A 354 2.52 49.29 -9.82
C SER A 354 2.48 50.61 -9.06
N ILE A 355 2.42 50.54 -7.72
CA ILE A 355 2.42 51.74 -6.86
C ILE A 355 3.64 52.65 -7.14
N VAL A 356 4.73 52.08 -7.69
CA VAL A 356 5.92 52.81 -8.14
C VAL A 356 5.60 53.78 -9.28
N ASN A 357 4.75 53.40 -10.25
CA ASN A 357 4.35 54.28 -11.35
C ASN A 357 3.32 55.34 -10.94
N ARG A 358 2.57 55.14 -9.86
CA ARG A 358 1.60 56.14 -9.36
C ARG A 358 2.27 57.40 -8.80
N PHE A 359 3.51 57.30 -8.32
CA PHE A 359 4.26 58.47 -7.83
C PHE A 359 4.94 59.26 -8.95
N GLU A 360 5.30 58.63 -10.08
CA GLU A 360 5.88 59.36 -11.22
C GLU A 360 4.83 60.18 -11.99
N THR A 361 3.56 59.77 -12.00
CA THR A 361 2.48 60.52 -12.66
C THR A 361 1.89 61.65 -11.80
N ILE A 362 2.22 61.73 -10.51
CA ILE A 362 1.78 62.83 -9.61
C ILE A 362 2.85 63.95 -9.52
N LEU A 363 4.05 63.71 -10.08
CA LEU A 363 5.16 64.68 -10.12
C LEU A 363 5.46 65.27 -11.51
N GLN A 364 4.56 65.06 -12.49
CA GLN A 364 4.49 65.85 -13.73
C GLN A 364 3.25 66.74 -13.67
#